data_AF-A0A836SEI8-F1
#
_entry.id   AF-A0A836SEI8-F1
#
_cell.length_a   1.000
_cell.length_b   1.000
_cell.length_c   1.000
_cell.angle_alpha   90.00
_cell.angle_beta   90.00
_cell.angle_gamma   90.00
#
_symmetry.space_group_name_H-M   'P 1'
#
loop_
_entity.id
_entity.type
_entity.pdbx_description
1 polymer ?
#
loop_
_entity_poly.entity_id
_entity_poly.type
_entity_poly.pdbx_seq_one_letter_code
_entity_poly.pdbx_strand_id
1 'polypeptide(L)'
;MQTKNQGFTLIELMVVVAIIGILAATAIPAYSDYMKRAKVSEAFILASSITKTIGDYYAYRGQLPKDNHAVNLPEPQNLGGQYVDSLEIDQGAIHLIFQNNTFSDETTTLTLRPAIVVAYPPSNALTWVCGYAEAVEGMVLFGENKTDLDPQYLPKVCLSLH
;
A
#
# COMPACT_ATOMS: atom_id res chain seq x y z
N MET A 1 3.20 60.65 26.73
CA MET A 1 2.95 59.23 27.08
C MET A 1 4.02 58.39 26.41
N GLN A 2 5.03 57.93 27.15
CA GLN A 2 6.03 57.00 26.65
C GLN A 2 5.44 55.59 26.78
N THR A 3 5.04 54.99 25.66
CA THR A 3 4.60 53.60 25.60
C THR A 3 5.82 52.72 25.82
N LYS A 4 5.89 52.04 26.97
CA LYS A 4 6.97 51.12 27.32
C LYS A 4 6.87 49.92 26.36
N ASN A 5 7.69 49.87 25.32
CA ASN A 5 7.82 48.68 24.48
C ASN A 5 8.39 47.54 25.35
N GLN A 6 7.51 46.67 25.83
CA GLN A 6 7.89 45.41 26.48
C GLN A 6 8.36 44.45 25.39
N GLY A 7 9.68 44.40 25.17
CA GLY A 7 10.28 43.40 24.29
C GLY A 7 10.28 42.02 24.95
N PHE A 8 10.13 40.97 24.13
CA PHE A 8 10.29 39.57 24.55
C PHE A 8 11.69 39.34 25.13
N THR A 9 11.78 38.57 26.21
CA THR A 9 13.07 38.22 26.81
C THR A 9 13.72 37.04 26.08
N LEU A 10 15.06 36.99 26.07
CA LEU A 10 15.80 35.85 25.52
C LEU A 10 15.46 34.54 26.23
N ILE A 11 15.12 34.59 27.53
CA ILE A 11 14.76 33.40 28.29
C ILE A 11 13.39 32.87 27.87
N GLU A 12 12.40 33.74 27.62
CA GLU A 12 11.10 33.32 27.09
C GLU A 12 11.27 32.66 25.72
N LEU A 13 12.10 33.23 24.85
CA LEU A 13 12.37 32.65 23.54
C LEU A 13 13.05 31.28 23.65
N MET A 14 14.02 31.11 24.55
CA MET A 14 14.70 29.83 24.75
C MET A 14 13.76 28.73 25.26
N VAL A 15 12.84 29.06 26.18
CA VAL A 15 11.84 28.09 26.66
C VAL A 15 10.90 27.68 25.53
N VAL A 16 10.46 28.62 24.69
CA VAL A 16 9.61 28.32 23.52
C VAL A 16 10.33 27.39 22.54
N VAL A 17 11.60 27.67 22.22
CA VAL A 17 12.39 26.82 21.32
C VAL A 17 12.59 25.42 21.91
N ALA A 18 12.81 25.31 23.22
CA ALA A 18 12.94 24.01 23.89
C ALA A 18 11.64 23.19 23.79
N ILE A 19 10.48 23.81 24.02
CA ILE A 19 9.17 23.13 23.89
C ILE A 19 8.91 22.71 22.43
N ILE A 20 9.14 23.60 21.47
CA ILE A 20 8.99 23.28 20.03
C ILE A 20 9.93 22.14 19.63
N GLY A 21 11.17 22.13 20.13
CA GLY A 21 12.13 21.05 19.88
C GLY A 21 11.62 19.68 20.32
N ILE A 22 11.05 19.58 21.53
CA ILE A 22 10.47 18.33 22.05
C ILE A 22 9.27 17.88 21.21
N LEU A 23 8.36 18.82 20.88
CA LEU A 23 7.19 18.51 20.06
C LEU A 23 7.59 18.06 18.65
N ALA A 24 8.55 18.74 18.02
CA ALA A 24 9.04 18.39 16.69
C ALA A 24 9.70 17.01 16.64
N ALA A 25 10.49 16.66 17.67
CA ALA A 25 11.17 15.37 17.74
C ALA A 25 10.20 14.17 17.72
N THR A 26 9.01 14.33 18.27
CA THR A 26 7.97 13.28 18.26
C THR A 26 7.02 13.37 17.07
N ALA A 27 6.71 14.59 16.61
CA ALA A 27 5.78 14.82 15.51
C ALA A 27 6.36 14.45 14.13
N ILE A 28 7.66 14.68 13.88
CA ILE A 28 8.27 14.45 12.57
C ILE A 28 8.26 12.95 12.19
N PRO A 29 8.68 12.01 13.04
CA PRO A 29 8.60 10.58 12.72
C PRO A 29 7.16 10.12 12.47
N ALA A 30 6.21 10.54 13.32
CA ALA A 30 4.80 10.17 13.17
C ALA A 30 4.19 10.70 11.87
N TYR A 31 4.55 11.92 11.44
CA TYR A 31 4.11 12.47 10.17
C TYR A 31 4.70 11.71 8.97
N SER A 32 5.98 11.31 9.05
CA SER A 32 6.60 10.47 8.02
C SER A 32 5.87 9.13 7.85
N ASP A 33 5.53 8.46 8.95
CA ASP A 33 4.78 7.21 8.93
C ASP A 33 3.37 7.38 8.35
N TYR A 34 2.69 8.48 8.69
CA TYR A 34 1.40 8.83 8.10
C TYR A 34 1.51 9.00 6.58
N MET A 35 2.52 9.74 6.11
CA MET A 35 2.76 9.91 4.68
C MET A 35 3.04 8.57 3.99
N LYS A 36 3.84 7.68 4.61
CA LYS A 36 4.10 6.34 4.08
C LYS A 36 2.81 5.51 3.95
N ARG A 37 1.93 5.52 4.95
CA ARG A 37 0.60 4.87 4.88
C ARG A 37 -0.30 5.48 3.78
N ALA A 38 -0.21 6.79 3.55
CA ALA A 38 -0.94 7.45 2.47
C ALA A 38 -0.45 6.98 1.09
N LYS A 39 0.86 6.83 0.89
CA LYS A 39 1.45 6.28 -0.35
C LYS A 39 0.95 4.85 -0.62
N VAL A 40 0.86 4.01 0.41
CA VAL A 40 0.27 2.66 0.31
C VAL A 40 -1.20 2.73 -0.13
N SER A 41 -1.96 3.68 0.39
CA SER A 41 -3.37 3.87 0.03
C SER A 41 -3.56 4.27 -1.44
N GLU A 42 -2.66 5.09 -1.99
CA GLU A 42 -2.66 5.41 -3.42
C GLU A 42 -2.37 4.16 -4.27
N ALA A 43 -1.40 3.34 -3.86
CA ALA A 43 -1.10 2.09 -4.53
C ALA A 43 -2.30 1.12 -4.55
N PHE A 44 -3.12 1.08 -3.48
CA PHE A 44 -4.39 0.34 -3.50
C PHE A 44 -5.39 0.85 -4.54
N ILE A 45 -5.49 2.17 -4.69
CA ILE A 45 -6.39 2.77 -5.69
C ILE A 45 -5.95 2.35 -7.09
N LEU A 46 -4.64 2.39 -7.37
CA LEU A 46 -4.09 1.91 -8.63
C LEU A 46 -4.42 0.42 -8.88
N ALA A 47 -4.19 -0.43 -7.86
CA ALA A 47 -4.48 -1.86 -7.94
C ALA A 47 -5.96 -2.16 -8.14
N SER A 48 -6.87 -1.35 -7.58
CA SER A 48 -8.32 -1.59 -7.66
C SER A 48 -8.82 -1.65 -9.11
N SER A 49 -8.27 -0.82 -10.00
CA SER A 49 -8.57 -0.87 -11.44
C SER A 49 -8.16 -2.22 -12.04
N ILE A 50 -6.97 -2.71 -11.69
CA ILE A 50 -6.43 -3.97 -12.21
C ILE A 50 -7.18 -5.18 -11.65
N THR A 51 -7.58 -5.14 -10.38
CA THR A 51 -8.40 -6.21 -9.79
C THR A 51 -9.70 -6.43 -10.56
N LYS A 52 -10.31 -5.36 -11.07
CA LYS A 52 -11.49 -5.44 -11.94
C LYS A 52 -11.16 -6.10 -13.27
N THR A 53 -10.08 -5.68 -13.93
CA THR A 53 -9.63 -6.28 -15.20
C THR A 53 -9.36 -7.78 -15.08
N ILE A 54 -8.70 -8.21 -13.99
CA ILE A 54 -8.45 -9.62 -13.69
C ILE A 54 -9.77 -10.35 -13.41
N GLY A 55 -10.69 -9.73 -12.68
CA GLY A 55 -12.03 -10.27 -12.42
C GLY A 55 -12.84 -10.50 -13.70
N ASP A 56 -12.85 -9.53 -14.61
CA ASP A 56 -13.52 -9.62 -15.91
C ASP A 56 -12.89 -10.74 -16.76
N TYR A 57 -11.55 -10.85 -16.76
CA TYR A 57 -10.83 -11.92 -17.46
C TYR A 57 -11.19 -13.31 -16.91
N TYR A 58 -11.16 -13.47 -15.59
CA TYR A 58 -11.51 -14.72 -14.92
C TYR A 58 -12.97 -15.10 -15.17
N ALA A 59 -13.90 -14.15 -15.13
CA ALA A 59 -15.31 -14.40 -15.43
C ALA A 59 -15.54 -14.90 -16.87
N TYR A 60 -14.75 -14.39 -17.84
CA TYR A 60 -14.88 -14.78 -19.24
C TYR A 60 -14.12 -16.08 -19.59
N ARG A 61 -12.93 -16.29 -19.01
CA ARG A 61 -12.03 -17.40 -19.38
C ARG A 61 -12.07 -18.58 -18.40
N GLY A 62 -12.58 -18.38 -17.19
CA GLY A 62 -12.50 -19.35 -16.09
C GLY A 62 -11.08 -19.60 -15.58
N GLN A 63 -10.11 -18.77 -15.95
CA GLN A 63 -8.70 -18.90 -15.59
C GLN A 63 -8.14 -17.53 -15.21
N LEU A 64 -7.19 -17.49 -14.28
CA LEU A 64 -6.48 -16.27 -13.93
C LEU A 64 -5.45 -15.93 -15.03
N PRO A 65 -5.21 -14.64 -15.31
CA PRO A 65 -4.23 -14.24 -16.30
C PRO A 65 -2.82 -14.57 -15.82
N LYS A 66 -2.01 -15.10 -16.73
CA LYS A 66 -0.60 -15.43 -16.45
C LYS A 66 0.22 -14.17 -16.15
N ASP A 67 0.00 -13.12 -16.93
CA ASP A 67 0.80 -11.89 -16.94
C ASP A 67 -0.03 -10.67 -17.43
N ASN A 68 0.60 -9.50 -17.49
CA ASN A 68 0.00 -8.26 -17.99
C ASN A 68 -0.50 -8.37 -19.44
N HIS A 69 0.23 -9.09 -20.29
CA HIS A 69 -0.13 -9.22 -21.70
C HIS A 69 -1.38 -10.07 -21.91
N ALA A 70 -1.62 -11.07 -21.05
CA ALA A 70 -2.84 -11.89 -21.10
C ALA A 70 -4.12 -11.05 -20.98
N VAL A 71 -4.06 -9.87 -20.36
CA VAL A 71 -5.17 -8.92 -20.20
C VAL A 71 -5.01 -7.64 -21.05
N ASN A 72 -4.11 -7.65 -22.04
CA ASN A 72 -3.81 -6.51 -22.92
C ASN A 72 -3.41 -5.23 -22.17
N LEU A 73 -2.76 -5.37 -21.01
CA LEU A 73 -2.15 -4.23 -20.33
C LEU A 73 -0.77 -3.91 -20.93
N PRO A 74 -0.35 -2.64 -20.90
CA PRO A 74 1.00 -2.25 -21.30
C PRO A 74 2.07 -2.85 -20.38
N GLU A 75 3.33 -2.64 -20.76
CA GLU A 75 4.50 -3.03 -19.96
C GLU A 75 4.37 -2.55 -18.50
N PRO A 76 4.84 -3.35 -17.51
CA PRO A 76 4.66 -3.05 -16.08
C PRO A 76 5.09 -1.65 -15.65
N GLN A 77 6.16 -1.10 -16.22
CA GLN A 77 6.69 0.23 -15.86
C GLN A 77 5.77 1.37 -16.34
N ASN A 78 4.92 1.11 -17.34
CA ASN A 78 3.95 2.09 -17.85
C ASN A 78 2.62 2.06 -17.07
N LEU A 79 2.51 1.20 -16.06
CA LEU A 79 1.37 1.09 -15.16
C LEU A 79 1.64 1.69 -13.79
N GLY A 80 2.83 2.27 -13.59
CA GLY A 80 3.22 2.95 -12.35
C GLY A 80 2.41 4.21 -12.04
N GLY A 81 2.59 4.71 -10.83
CA GLY A 81 1.96 5.92 -10.30
C GLY A 81 2.98 6.87 -9.69
N GLN A 82 2.56 7.77 -8.81
CA GLN A 82 3.48 8.73 -8.18
C GLN A 82 4.54 8.02 -7.31
N TYR A 83 4.16 6.92 -6.66
CA TYR A 83 5.03 6.15 -5.75
C TYR A 83 5.31 4.72 -6.19
N VAL A 84 4.51 4.20 -7.13
CA VAL A 84 4.65 2.85 -7.70
C VAL A 84 5.47 2.98 -8.98
N ASP A 85 6.58 2.26 -9.06
CA ASP A 85 7.45 2.21 -10.24
C ASP A 85 6.87 1.30 -11.32
N SER A 86 6.41 0.11 -10.91
CA SER A 86 5.80 -0.86 -11.83
C SER A 86 4.69 -1.67 -11.19
N LEU A 87 3.80 -2.18 -12.05
CA LEU A 87 2.72 -3.08 -11.68
C LEU A 87 2.78 -4.34 -12.52
N GLU A 88 3.08 -5.46 -11.86
CA GLU A 88 3.23 -6.77 -12.49
C GLU A 88 2.08 -7.69 -12.10
N ILE A 89 1.58 -8.46 -13.05
CA ILE A 89 0.66 -9.57 -12.83
C ILE A 89 1.44 -10.86 -12.98
N ASP A 90 1.32 -11.77 -12.02
CA ASP A 90 1.92 -13.09 -12.06
C ASP A 90 0.92 -14.13 -11.52
N GLN A 91 0.40 -14.99 -12.40
CA GLN A 91 -0.66 -15.97 -12.06
C GLN A 91 -1.88 -15.32 -11.39
N GLY A 92 -2.24 -14.11 -11.82
CA GLY A 92 -3.34 -13.31 -11.27
C GLY A 92 -2.98 -12.51 -10.01
N ALA A 93 -1.86 -12.78 -9.33
CA ALA A 93 -1.38 -11.91 -8.26
C ALA A 93 -0.86 -10.60 -8.82
N ILE A 94 -1.21 -9.49 -8.18
CA ILE A 94 -0.77 -8.14 -8.54
C ILE A 94 0.38 -7.78 -7.61
N HIS A 95 1.55 -7.49 -8.18
CA HIS A 95 2.72 -6.98 -7.49
C HIS A 95 2.87 -5.49 -7.79
N LEU A 96 2.75 -4.66 -6.76
CA LEU A 96 3.01 -3.23 -6.82
C LEU A 96 4.43 -3.01 -6.33
N ILE A 97 5.34 -2.66 -7.24
CA ILE A 97 6.73 -2.37 -6.90
C ILE A 97 6.86 -0.86 -6.72
N PHE A 98 7.23 -0.43 -5.52
CA PHE A 98 7.43 0.97 -5.18
C PHE A 98 8.80 1.46 -5.62
N GLN A 99 8.88 2.75 -5.97
CA GLN A 99 10.12 3.43 -6.31
C GLN A 99 11.11 3.42 -5.13
N ASN A 100 12.40 3.43 -5.42
CA ASN A 100 13.45 3.58 -4.41
C ASN A 100 13.23 4.84 -3.56
N ASN A 101 13.68 4.81 -2.31
CA ASN A 101 13.51 5.89 -1.32
C ASN A 101 12.06 6.19 -0.95
N THR A 102 11.09 5.38 -1.38
CA THR A 102 9.69 5.54 -0.98
C THR A 102 9.47 5.07 0.46
N PHE A 103 10.00 3.88 0.77
CA PHE A 103 9.92 3.22 2.08
C PHE A 103 11.30 2.86 2.64
N SER A 104 12.20 2.40 1.77
CA SER A 104 13.61 2.04 2.00
C SER A 104 14.47 2.53 0.84
N ASP A 105 15.80 2.38 0.96
CA ASP A 105 16.75 2.71 -0.11
C ASP A 105 16.59 1.80 -1.35
N GLU A 106 16.09 0.57 -1.13
CA GLU A 106 15.75 -0.41 -2.17
C GLU A 106 14.26 -0.38 -2.54
N THR A 107 13.91 -0.99 -3.67
CA THR A 107 12.51 -1.21 -4.06
C THR A 107 11.81 -2.07 -3.01
N THR A 108 10.54 -1.81 -2.79
CA THR A 108 9.67 -2.62 -1.93
C THR A 108 8.44 -3.00 -2.72
N THR A 109 7.87 -4.16 -2.40
CA THR A 109 6.73 -4.74 -3.09
C THR A 109 5.56 -4.93 -2.13
N LEU A 110 4.37 -4.60 -2.61
CA LEU A 110 3.10 -5.00 -2.01
C LEU A 110 2.34 -5.90 -2.96
N THR A 111 1.95 -7.09 -2.51
CA THR A 111 1.22 -8.06 -3.32
C THR A 111 -0.26 -8.11 -2.93
N LEU A 112 -1.15 -8.12 -3.93
CA LEU A 112 -2.55 -8.51 -3.78
C LEU A 112 -2.76 -9.83 -4.52
N ARG A 113 -3.20 -10.87 -3.80
CA ARG A 113 -3.42 -12.20 -4.37
C ARG A 113 -4.91 -12.45 -4.56
N PRO A 114 -5.32 -12.98 -5.72
CA PRO A 114 -6.67 -13.48 -5.88
C PRO A 114 -6.88 -14.73 -5.03
N ALA A 115 -8.05 -14.81 -4.42
CA ALA A 115 -8.55 -15.97 -3.71
C ALA A 115 -9.86 -16.42 -4.38
N ILE A 116 -9.98 -17.71 -4.67
CA ILE A 116 -11.22 -18.28 -5.22
C ILE A 116 -11.95 -18.99 -4.09
N VAL A 117 -13.24 -18.64 -3.90
CA VAL A 117 -14.10 -19.27 -2.90
C VAL A 117 -14.56 -20.65 -3.39
N VAL A 118 -14.06 -21.68 -2.73
CA VAL A 118 -14.39 -23.10 -2.97
C VAL A 118 -15.21 -23.72 -1.82
N ALA A 119 -15.54 -22.93 -0.79
CA ALA A 119 -16.42 -23.30 0.31
C ALA A 119 -17.79 -23.79 -0.20
N TYR A 120 -18.43 -24.72 0.50
CA TYR A 120 -19.75 -25.24 0.11
C TYR A 120 -20.90 -24.32 0.59
N PRO A 121 -21.87 -23.95 -0.28
CA PRO A 121 -21.94 -24.26 -1.71
C PRO A 121 -20.94 -23.43 -2.53
N PRO A 122 -20.21 -24.04 -3.50
CA PRO A 122 -19.14 -23.36 -4.22
C PRO A 122 -19.70 -22.23 -5.08
N SER A 123 -19.19 -21.02 -4.85
CA SER A 123 -19.54 -19.84 -5.64
C SER A 123 -18.54 -19.57 -6.77
N ASN A 124 -17.31 -20.09 -6.66
CA ASN A 124 -16.17 -19.75 -7.51
C ASN A 124 -15.93 -18.23 -7.58
N ALA A 125 -16.41 -17.48 -6.59
CA ALA A 125 -16.26 -16.04 -6.53
C ALA A 125 -14.79 -15.69 -6.35
N LEU A 126 -14.34 -14.69 -7.10
CA LEU A 126 -13.01 -14.11 -6.96
C LEU A 126 -13.04 -13.04 -5.87
N THR A 127 -12.20 -13.21 -4.86
CA THR A 127 -11.92 -12.21 -3.83
C THR A 127 -10.42 -11.90 -3.78
N TRP A 128 -10.01 -10.92 -2.99
CA TRP A 128 -8.62 -10.45 -2.92
C TRP A 128 -8.09 -10.51 -1.49
N VAL A 129 -6.88 -11.04 -1.35
CA VAL A 129 -6.15 -11.09 -0.08
C VAL A 129 -4.88 -10.28 -0.23
N CYS A 130 -4.74 -9.29 0.65
CA CYS A 130 -3.64 -8.35 0.60
C CYS A 130 -2.47 -8.80 1.46
N GLY A 131 -1.25 -8.64 0.95
CA GLY A 131 -0.03 -8.66 1.75
C GLY A 131 0.13 -9.94 2.56
N TYR A 132 0.32 -9.76 3.88
CA TYR A 132 0.52 -10.81 4.85
C TYR A 132 -0.78 -11.45 5.35
N ALA A 133 -1.95 -10.99 4.91
CA ALA A 133 -3.20 -11.61 5.30
C ALA A 133 -3.28 -13.05 4.75
N GLU A 134 -3.81 -13.95 5.57
CA GLU A 134 -4.09 -15.33 5.21
C GLU A 134 -5.48 -15.44 4.58
N ALA A 135 -5.72 -16.44 3.74
CA ALA A 135 -7.06 -16.72 3.23
C ALA A 135 -7.96 -17.27 4.34
N VAL A 136 -9.24 -16.89 4.33
CA VAL A 136 -10.25 -17.54 5.19
C VAL A 136 -10.45 -18.98 4.73
N GLU A 137 -10.86 -19.85 5.66
CA GLU A 137 -11.24 -21.22 5.36
C GLU A 137 -12.24 -21.29 4.18
N GLY A 138 -11.98 -22.23 3.26
CA GLY A 138 -12.76 -22.38 2.04
C GLY A 138 -12.39 -21.43 0.91
N MET A 139 -11.26 -20.73 1.01
CA MET A 139 -10.64 -19.98 -0.09
C MET A 139 -9.30 -20.59 -0.50
N VAL A 140 -9.00 -20.56 -1.79
CA VAL A 140 -7.69 -20.95 -2.34
C VAL A 140 -7.00 -19.72 -2.91
N LEU A 141 -5.80 -19.42 -2.42
CA LEU A 141 -4.96 -18.32 -2.91
C LEU A 141 -4.17 -18.72 -4.15
N PHE A 142 -4.03 -17.78 -5.08
CA PHE A 142 -3.25 -17.95 -6.30
C PHE A 142 -2.14 -16.89 -6.40
N GLY A 143 -1.04 -17.29 -7.05
CA GLY A 143 0.19 -16.50 -7.16
C GLY A 143 1.03 -16.47 -5.89
N GLU A 144 2.29 -16.10 -6.05
CA GLU A 144 3.23 -15.97 -4.93
C GLU A 144 3.01 -14.67 -4.16
N ASN A 145 3.28 -14.67 -2.86
CA ASN A 145 3.33 -13.43 -2.10
C ASN A 145 4.76 -12.88 -2.13
N LYS A 146 4.96 -11.74 -2.79
CA LYS A 146 6.25 -11.04 -2.85
C LYS A 146 6.27 -9.81 -1.94
N THR A 147 5.34 -9.71 -0.99
CA THR A 147 5.27 -8.56 -0.09
C THR A 147 6.47 -8.55 0.86
N ASP A 148 7.24 -7.46 0.83
CA ASP A 148 8.35 -7.16 1.74
C ASP A 148 8.19 -5.81 2.47
N LEU A 149 7.11 -5.07 2.15
CA LEU A 149 6.80 -3.81 2.77
C LEU A 149 6.59 -3.99 4.27
N ASP A 150 7.17 -3.09 5.07
CA ASP A 150 7.08 -3.12 6.53
C ASP A 150 5.59 -3.12 6.98
N PRO A 151 5.17 -4.13 7.78
CA PRO A 151 3.81 -4.22 8.32
C PRO A 151 3.30 -2.94 8.98
N GLN A 152 4.17 -2.10 9.53
CA GLN A 152 3.76 -0.87 10.16
C GLN A 152 3.11 0.12 9.18
N TYR A 153 3.43 0.07 7.88
CA TYR A 153 2.82 0.96 6.90
C TYR A 153 1.55 0.39 6.26
N LEU A 154 1.26 -0.89 6.52
CA LEU A 154 0.12 -1.56 5.93
C LEU A 154 -1.19 -1.27 6.69
N PRO A 155 -2.32 -1.19 5.97
CA PRO A 155 -3.64 -1.29 6.57
C PRO A 155 -3.84 -2.64 7.26
N LYS A 156 -4.70 -2.69 8.28
CA LYS A 156 -4.98 -3.94 9.02
C LYS A 156 -5.47 -5.08 8.13
N VAL A 157 -6.23 -4.78 7.07
CA VAL A 157 -6.73 -5.78 6.11
C VAL A 157 -5.62 -6.55 5.40
N CYS A 158 -4.39 -6.02 5.37
CA CYS A 158 -3.21 -6.67 4.78
C CYS A 158 -2.36 -7.44 5.78
N LEU A 159 -2.73 -7.43 7.07
CA LEU A 159 -2.03 -8.11 8.15
C LEU A 159 -2.84 -9.30 8.67
N SER A 160 -4.17 -9.16 8.70
CA SER A 160 -5.08 -10.20 9.15
C SER A 160 -6.48 -9.98 8.57
N LEU A 161 -7.18 -11.06 8.22
CA LEU A 161 -8.63 -11.02 8.02
C LEU A 161 -9.30 -11.08 9.41
N HIS A 162 -10.11 -10.07 9.72
CA HIS A 162 -11.07 -10.06 10.83
C HIS A 162 -12.43 -9.66 10.27
#